data_AF-A0A536RVC3-F1
#
_entry.id   AF-A0A536RVC3-F1
#
_cell.length_a   1.000
_cell.length_b   1.000
_cell.length_c   1.000
_cell.angle_alpha   90.00
_cell.angle_beta   90.00
_cell.angle_gamma   90.00
#
_symmetry.space_group_name_H-M   'P 1'
#
loop_
_entity.id
_entity.type
_entity.pdbx_description
1 polymer ?
#
loop_
_entity_poly.entity_id
_entity_poly.type
_entity_poly.pdbx_seq_one_letter_code
_entity_poly.pdbx_strand_id
1 'polypeptide(L)'
;MNGSGAVARYTLVELSRRRILLVFFVLGAVGIIALGIGLKVLYQVASSNPRGFGNGAVDPATFDHFLELLFVSYLFQALAVFALLIAYAIGMTAIYHDLDSGAAVSIFSKPVSRLAFATGKVGAAVVGLIAIVGLLALEARLVMFLFGGGLENALTGQLIAVMANAIVVMLIVLSLSTWINNILAAVVTFIYFNVITGIITTLHLVADAGVIGNTAVRNVFDVLYWLVPHQLVSSAVRDLAQAEIQMSGGVQSNQALASVPAPSGPGDIAWWVFTVFVFAALVYYAVRRRQV
;
A
#
# COMPACT_ATOMS: atom_id res chain seq x y z
N MET A 1 -12.59 -14.27 -29.79
CA MET A 1 -12.75 -14.04 -28.33
C MET A 1 -11.40 -13.64 -27.76
N ASN A 2 -11.30 -12.52 -27.04
CA ASN A 2 -10.03 -12.04 -26.48
C ASN A 2 -9.53 -13.00 -25.39
N GLY A 3 -8.52 -13.83 -25.71
CA GLY A 3 -8.00 -14.85 -24.80
C GLY A 3 -7.57 -14.30 -23.43
N SER A 4 -7.07 -13.06 -23.38
CA SER A 4 -6.68 -12.39 -22.13
C SER A 4 -7.87 -12.19 -21.18
N GLY A 5 -9.03 -11.78 -21.70
CA GLY A 5 -10.24 -11.58 -20.88
C GLY A 5 -10.80 -12.90 -20.32
N ALA A 6 -10.68 -13.99 -21.07
CA ALA A 6 -11.08 -15.32 -20.59
C ALA A 6 -10.18 -15.80 -19.44
N VAL A 7 -8.85 -15.65 -19.60
CA VAL A 7 -7.87 -15.96 -18.54
C VAL A 7 -8.11 -15.09 -17.31
N ALA A 8 -8.38 -13.80 -17.50
CA ALA A 8 -8.65 -12.89 -16.40
C ALA A 8 -9.90 -13.29 -15.60
N ARG A 9 -11.02 -13.60 -16.28
CA ARG A 9 -12.26 -14.07 -15.63
C ARG A 9 -12.04 -15.35 -14.85
N TYR A 10 -11.36 -16.32 -15.45
CA TYR A 10 -11.06 -17.58 -14.77
C TYR A 10 -10.21 -17.35 -13.52
N THR A 11 -9.16 -16.53 -13.63
CA THR A 11 -8.28 -16.18 -12.50
C THR A 11 -9.04 -15.45 -11.40
N LEU A 12 -9.95 -14.53 -11.73
CA LEU A 12 -10.79 -13.86 -10.74
C LEU A 12 -11.71 -14.83 -9.99
N VAL A 13 -12.33 -15.78 -10.70
CA VAL A 13 -13.17 -16.83 -10.08
C VAL A 13 -12.33 -17.76 -9.20
N GLU A 14 -11.09 -18.05 -9.61
CA GLU A 14 -10.18 -18.84 -8.80
C GLU A 14 -9.78 -18.09 -7.53
N LEU A 15 -9.39 -16.82 -7.65
CA LEU A 15 -9.06 -15.96 -6.52
C LEU A 15 -10.24 -15.84 -5.55
N SER A 16 -11.48 -15.65 -6.04
CA SER A 16 -12.65 -15.52 -5.18
C SER A 16 -12.99 -16.79 -4.40
N ARG A 17 -12.59 -17.97 -4.90
CA ARG A 17 -12.75 -19.25 -4.18
C ARG A 17 -11.65 -19.51 -3.15
N ARG A 18 -10.54 -18.76 -3.19
CA ARG A 18 -9.43 -18.94 -2.26
C ARG A 18 -9.78 -18.37 -0.89
N ARG A 19 -9.99 -19.27 0.09
CA ARG A 19 -10.30 -18.93 1.48
C ARG A 19 -9.28 -17.96 2.10
N ILE A 20 -8.01 -18.03 1.69
CA ILE A 20 -6.96 -17.15 2.22
C ILE A 20 -7.24 -15.66 1.98
N LEU A 21 -7.80 -15.29 0.81
CA LEU A 21 -8.15 -13.89 0.54
C LEU A 21 -9.34 -13.44 1.38
N LEU A 22 -10.31 -14.33 1.58
CA LEU A 22 -11.44 -14.08 2.48
C LEU A 22 -10.95 -13.89 3.93
N VAL A 23 -9.98 -14.68 4.39
CA VAL A 23 -9.39 -14.51 5.72
C VAL A 23 -8.72 -13.14 5.86
N PHE A 24 -7.90 -12.72 4.89
CA PHE A 24 -7.28 -11.39 4.93
C PHE A 24 -8.31 -10.26 4.88
N PHE A 25 -9.35 -10.39 4.07
CA PHE A 25 -10.44 -9.44 4.02
C PHE A 25 -11.19 -9.35 5.36
N VAL A 26 -11.59 -10.48 5.93
CA VAL A 26 -12.30 -10.52 7.23
C VAL A 26 -11.43 -9.96 8.35
N LEU A 27 -10.15 -10.33 8.41
CA LEU A 27 -9.20 -9.76 9.39
C LEU A 27 -9.04 -8.25 9.20
N GLY A 28 -8.97 -7.77 7.95
CA GLY A 28 -8.94 -6.35 7.63
C GLY A 28 -10.20 -5.62 8.10
N ALA A 29 -11.37 -6.12 7.73
CA ALA A 29 -12.66 -5.56 8.08
C ALA A 29 -12.86 -5.50 9.60
N VAL A 30 -12.63 -6.63 10.29
CA VAL A 30 -12.72 -6.70 11.75
C VAL A 30 -11.69 -5.78 12.41
N GLY A 31 -10.47 -5.72 11.88
CA GLY A 31 -9.42 -4.83 12.38
C GLY A 31 -9.79 -3.36 12.28
N ILE A 32 -10.32 -2.91 11.13
CA ILE A 32 -10.75 -1.53 10.90
C ILE A 32 -11.94 -1.18 11.82
N ILE A 33 -12.93 -2.07 11.94
CA ILE A 33 -14.08 -1.87 12.83
C ILE A 33 -13.64 -1.82 14.29
N ALA A 34 -12.79 -2.75 14.73
CA ALA A 34 -12.28 -2.79 16.10
C ALA A 34 -11.47 -1.53 16.45
N LEU A 35 -10.67 -1.04 15.51
CA LEU A 35 -9.90 0.21 15.67
C LEU A 35 -10.85 1.42 15.79
N GLY A 36 -11.88 1.50 14.95
CA GLY A 36 -12.90 2.54 15.01
C GLY A 36 -13.71 2.54 16.30
N ILE A 37 -14.22 1.39 16.71
CA ILE A 37 -14.99 1.25 17.96
C ILE A 37 -14.09 1.51 19.17
N GLY A 38 -12.89 0.93 19.20
CA GLY A 38 -11.94 1.08 20.30
C GLY A 38 -11.55 2.55 20.52
N LEU A 39 -11.26 3.28 19.45
CA LEU A 39 -10.96 4.71 19.53
C LEU A 39 -12.18 5.54 19.89
N LYS A 40 -13.39 5.17 19.44
CA LYS A 40 -14.63 5.84 19.86
C LYS A 40 -14.94 5.66 21.35
N VAL A 41 -14.66 4.47 21.90
CA VAL A 41 -14.78 4.21 23.34
C VAL A 41 -13.74 5.03 24.10
N LEU A 42 -12.49 5.03 23.63
CA LEU A 42 -11.42 5.85 24.22
C LEU A 42 -11.80 7.35 24.20
N TYR A 43 -12.38 7.82 23.10
CA TYR A 43 -12.91 9.18 22.95
C TYR A 43 -13.99 9.49 23.99
N GLN A 44 -14.98 8.61 24.20
CA GLN A 44 -16.03 8.80 25.20
C GLN A 44 -15.48 8.83 26.63
N VAL A 45 -14.49 7.99 26.93
CA VAL A 45 -13.84 7.99 28.25
C VAL A 45 -12.99 9.25 28.45
N ALA A 46 -12.23 9.68 27.44
CA ALA A 46 -11.38 10.86 27.53
C ALA A 46 -12.18 12.16 27.62
N SER A 47 -13.24 12.30 26.82
CA SER A 47 -14.16 13.46 26.87
C SER A 47 -14.93 13.55 28.20
N SER A 48 -15.13 12.43 28.90
CA SER A 48 -15.75 12.44 30.23
C SER A 48 -14.87 13.03 31.34
N ASN A 49 -13.55 13.20 31.12
CA ASN A 49 -12.62 13.81 32.06
C ASN A 49 -11.58 14.74 31.37
N PRO A 50 -12.01 15.93 30.88
CA PRO A 50 -11.13 16.85 30.15
C PRO A 50 -9.93 17.36 30.96
N ARG A 51 -10.01 17.31 32.30
CA ARG A 51 -8.96 17.76 33.23
C ARG A 51 -7.83 16.74 33.45
N GLY A 52 -7.93 15.53 32.89
CA GLY A 52 -6.95 14.45 33.06
C GLY A 52 -5.80 14.45 32.04
N PHE A 53 -5.94 15.17 30.92
CA PHE A 53 -4.95 15.23 29.84
C PHE A 53 -4.33 16.63 29.75
N GLY A 54 -3.30 16.88 30.57
CA GLY A 54 -2.45 18.07 30.49
C GLY A 54 -2.70 19.13 31.57
N ASN A 55 -1.65 19.90 31.89
CA ASN A 55 -1.64 20.97 32.91
C ASN A 55 -2.36 22.26 32.47
N GLY A 56 -3.37 22.16 31.61
CA GLY A 56 -4.16 23.29 31.14
C GLY A 56 -5.54 22.83 30.70
N ALA A 57 -6.54 23.68 30.89
CA ALA A 57 -7.88 23.44 30.37
C ALA A 57 -7.84 23.50 28.83
N VAL A 58 -7.59 22.36 28.18
CA VAL A 58 -7.69 22.24 26.72
C VAL A 58 -9.16 22.39 26.36
N ASP A 59 -9.45 23.28 25.40
CA ASP A 59 -10.79 23.47 24.87
C ASP A 59 -11.34 22.13 24.30
N PRO A 60 -12.52 21.65 24.73
CA PRO A 60 -13.06 20.37 24.29
C PRO A 60 -13.10 20.18 22.76
N ALA A 61 -13.40 21.24 22.01
CA ALA A 61 -13.44 21.19 20.54
C ALA A 61 -12.05 20.93 19.92
N THR A 62 -10.98 21.45 20.52
CA THR A 62 -9.60 21.21 20.03
C THR A 62 -9.16 19.78 20.35
N PHE A 63 -9.55 19.27 21.52
CA PHE A 63 -9.30 17.89 21.91
C PHE A 63 -10.04 16.88 21.01
N ASP A 64 -11.29 17.17 20.66
CA ASP A 64 -12.10 16.37 19.76
C ASP A 64 -11.46 16.26 18.37
N HIS A 65 -10.99 17.37 17.82
CA HIS A 65 -10.35 17.39 16.50
C HIS A 65 -8.98 16.70 16.49
N PHE A 66 -8.21 16.78 17.58
CA PHE A 66 -6.96 16.03 17.72
C PHE A 66 -7.20 14.50 17.70
N LEU A 67 -8.21 14.03 18.42
CA LEU A 67 -8.56 12.61 18.44
C LEU A 67 -9.06 12.12 17.07
N GLU A 68 -9.80 12.95 16.32
CA GLU A 68 -10.20 12.66 14.95
C GLU A 68 -8.99 12.50 14.03
N LEU A 69 -8.01 13.41 14.08
CA LEU A 69 -6.78 13.30 13.29
C LEU A 69 -5.98 12.04 13.64
N LEU A 70 -5.86 11.74 14.93
CA LEU A 70 -5.16 10.56 15.41
C LEU A 70 -5.85 9.27 14.91
N PHE A 71 -7.19 9.22 14.93
CA PHE A 71 -7.96 8.14 14.33
C PHE A 71 -7.67 7.98 12.84
N VAL A 72 -7.69 9.07 12.07
CA VAL A 72 -7.42 9.05 10.62
C VAL A 72 -5.99 8.60 10.33
N SER A 73 -5.00 9.02 11.14
CA SER A 73 -3.61 8.58 11.03
C SER A 73 -3.47 7.06 11.18
N TYR A 74 -4.08 6.49 12.23
CA TYR A 74 -4.04 5.05 12.45
C TYR A 74 -4.82 4.27 11.39
N LEU A 75 -5.94 4.83 10.91
CA LEU A 75 -6.71 4.25 9.82
C LEU A 75 -5.88 4.17 8.52
N PHE A 76 -5.12 5.22 8.19
CA PHE A 76 -4.22 5.23 7.03
C PHE A 76 -3.15 4.15 7.13
N GLN A 77 -2.54 3.99 8.31
CA GLN A 77 -1.53 2.96 8.56
C GLN A 77 -2.13 1.55 8.47
N ALA A 78 -3.29 1.33 9.08
CA ALA A 78 -3.98 0.04 9.02
C ALA A 78 -4.32 -0.35 7.58
N LEU A 79 -4.89 0.58 6.80
CA LEU A 79 -5.19 0.35 5.38
C LEU A 79 -3.93 0.03 4.56
N ALA A 80 -2.83 0.74 4.80
CA ALA A 80 -1.56 0.48 4.13
C ALA A 80 -1.05 -0.94 4.42
N VAL A 81 -1.08 -1.38 5.68
CA VAL A 81 -0.66 -2.71 6.09
C VAL A 81 -1.56 -3.79 5.47
N PHE A 82 -2.88 -3.64 5.54
CA PHE A 82 -3.79 -4.64 4.97
C PHE A 82 -3.69 -4.71 3.45
N ALA A 83 -3.59 -3.58 2.75
CA ALA A 83 -3.38 -3.55 1.31
C ALA A 83 -2.09 -4.26 0.90
N LEU A 84 -1.00 -4.07 1.67
CA LEU A 84 0.26 -4.76 1.48
C LEU A 84 0.12 -6.28 1.68
N LEU A 85 -0.54 -6.72 2.75
CA LEU A 85 -0.77 -8.15 3.01
C LEU A 85 -1.62 -8.81 1.91
N ILE A 86 -2.65 -8.11 1.42
CA ILE A 86 -3.47 -8.58 0.29
C ILE A 86 -2.62 -8.66 -0.99
N ALA A 87 -1.77 -7.66 -1.25
CA ALA A 87 -0.85 -7.69 -2.39
C ALA A 87 0.10 -8.90 -2.35
N TYR A 88 0.65 -9.23 -1.18
CA TYR A 88 1.44 -10.45 -1.00
C TYR A 88 0.62 -11.70 -1.26
N ALA A 89 -0.58 -11.80 -0.69
CA ALA A 89 -1.46 -12.96 -0.83
C ALA A 89 -1.86 -13.22 -2.30
N ILE A 90 -2.25 -12.16 -3.02
CA ILE A 90 -2.59 -12.25 -4.44
C ILE A 90 -1.34 -12.59 -5.26
N GLY A 91 -0.22 -11.91 -5.01
CA GLY A 91 1.04 -12.13 -5.73
C GLY A 91 1.54 -13.58 -5.63
N MET A 92 1.46 -14.18 -4.43
CA MET A 92 1.84 -15.58 -4.20
C MET A 92 0.92 -16.59 -4.87
N THR A 93 -0.35 -16.24 -5.12
CA THR A 93 -1.37 -17.21 -5.53
C THR A 93 -1.75 -17.13 -7.00
N ALA A 94 -1.64 -15.95 -7.61
CA ALA A 94 -2.15 -15.70 -8.96
C ALA A 94 -1.50 -16.58 -10.04
N ILE A 95 -0.19 -16.79 -9.97
CA ILE A 95 0.58 -17.55 -10.98
C ILE A 95 1.16 -18.85 -10.44
N TYR A 96 1.68 -18.85 -9.21
CA TYR A 96 2.45 -20.00 -8.69
C TYR A 96 1.68 -21.32 -8.73
N HIS A 97 0.40 -21.31 -8.38
CA HIS A 97 -0.41 -22.52 -8.35
C HIS A 97 -0.57 -23.18 -9.74
N ASP A 98 -0.73 -22.40 -10.80
CA ASP A 98 -0.82 -22.92 -12.17
C ASP A 98 0.51 -23.51 -12.66
N LEU A 99 1.61 -22.94 -12.16
CA LEU A 99 2.96 -23.37 -12.48
C LEU A 99 3.36 -24.65 -11.74
N ASP A 100 2.96 -24.79 -10.48
CA ASP A 100 3.29 -25.92 -9.62
C ASP A 100 2.42 -27.15 -9.92
N SER A 101 1.12 -26.93 -10.20
CA SER A 101 0.18 -28.01 -10.55
C SER A 101 0.36 -28.58 -11.97
N GLY A 102 1.27 -28.02 -12.78
CA GLY A 102 1.40 -28.37 -14.20
C GLY A 102 0.21 -27.96 -15.07
N ALA A 103 -0.81 -27.31 -14.50
CA ALA A 103 -1.99 -26.82 -15.24
C ALA A 103 -1.60 -25.86 -16.37
N ALA A 104 -0.50 -25.12 -16.20
CA ALA A 104 0.08 -24.26 -17.24
C ALA A 104 0.30 -24.99 -18.57
N VAL A 105 0.79 -26.24 -18.56
CA VAL A 105 1.02 -27.05 -19.79
C VAL A 105 -0.31 -27.28 -20.54
N SER A 106 -1.37 -27.62 -19.79
CA SER A 106 -2.71 -27.85 -20.37
C SER A 106 -3.39 -26.57 -20.86
N ILE A 107 -3.00 -25.41 -20.33
CA ILE A 107 -3.50 -24.11 -20.78
C ILE A 107 -2.76 -23.69 -22.05
N PHE A 108 -1.45 -23.93 -22.14
CA PHE A 108 -0.66 -23.62 -23.32
C PHE A 108 -0.84 -24.60 -24.49
N SER A 109 -1.41 -25.79 -24.25
CA SER A 109 -1.82 -26.69 -25.33
C SER A 109 -3.08 -26.22 -26.07
N LYS A 110 -3.80 -25.23 -25.52
CA LYS A 110 -4.90 -24.53 -26.19
C LYS A 110 -4.35 -23.33 -26.99
N PRO A 111 -5.07 -22.80 -28.00
CA PRO A 111 -4.63 -21.66 -28.80
C PRO A 111 -4.73 -20.33 -28.02
N VAL A 112 -4.05 -20.24 -26.88
CA VAL A 112 -3.92 -19.05 -26.05
C VAL A 112 -2.48 -18.56 -26.15
N SER A 113 -2.28 -17.33 -26.61
CA SER A 113 -0.94 -16.75 -26.67
C SER A 113 -0.38 -16.57 -25.25
N ARG A 114 0.93 -16.78 -25.08
CA ARG A 114 1.61 -16.57 -23.79
C ARG A 114 1.43 -15.14 -23.26
N LEU A 115 1.32 -14.17 -24.17
CA LEU A 115 1.01 -12.78 -23.86
C LEU A 115 -0.42 -12.63 -23.31
N ALA A 116 -1.41 -13.29 -23.91
CA ALA A 116 -2.78 -13.28 -23.41
C ALA A 116 -2.87 -13.90 -22.01
N PHE A 117 -2.11 -14.97 -21.74
CA PHE A 117 -2.04 -15.56 -20.41
C PHE A 117 -1.43 -14.60 -19.37
N ALA A 118 -0.24 -14.05 -19.64
CA ALA A 118 0.44 -13.16 -18.70
C ALA A 118 -0.36 -11.88 -18.42
N THR A 119 -0.88 -11.22 -19.47
CA THR A 119 -1.70 -10.01 -19.33
C THR A 119 -3.02 -10.30 -18.61
N GLY A 120 -3.65 -11.46 -18.87
CA GLY A 120 -4.87 -11.87 -18.18
C GLY A 120 -4.65 -12.12 -16.69
N LYS A 121 -3.52 -12.74 -16.32
CA LYS A 121 -3.13 -13.00 -14.92
C LYS A 121 -2.79 -11.70 -14.17
N VAL A 122 -1.98 -10.84 -14.76
CA VAL A 122 -1.64 -9.53 -14.19
C VAL A 122 -2.91 -8.67 -14.06
N GLY A 123 -3.74 -8.61 -15.12
CA GLY A 123 -4.98 -7.84 -15.09
C GLY A 123 -5.97 -8.33 -14.03
N ALA A 124 -6.16 -9.64 -13.89
CA ALA A 124 -6.99 -10.21 -12.83
C ALA A 124 -6.44 -9.92 -11.43
N ALA A 125 -5.12 -10.03 -11.24
CA ALA A 125 -4.48 -9.74 -9.96
C ALA A 125 -4.68 -8.26 -9.57
N VAL A 126 -4.48 -7.33 -10.50
CA VAL A 126 -4.73 -5.89 -10.30
C VAL A 126 -6.19 -5.62 -9.98
N VAL A 127 -7.12 -6.14 -10.78
CA VAL A 127 -8.57 -5.94 -10.54
C VAL A 127 -9.00 -6.53 -9.20
N GLY A 128 -8.51 -7.72 -8.85
CA GLY A 128 -8.78 -8.35 -7.55
C GLY A 128 -8.26 -7.52 -6.38
N LEU A 129 -7.04 -6.98 -6.49
CA LEU A 129 -6.46 -6.10 -5.48
C LEU A 129 -7.29 -4.82 -5.32
N ILE A 130 -7.63 -4.15 -6.43
CA ILE A 130 -8.47 -2.94 -6.42
C ILE A 130 -9.82 -3.23 -5.77
N ALA A 131 -10.46 -4.36 -6.08
CA ALA A 131 -11.76 -4.71 -5.52
C ALA A 131 -11.69 -4.93 -4.00
N ILE A 132 -10.72 -5.72 -3.51
CA ILE A 132 -10.62 -6.04 -2.08
C ILE A 132 -10.19 -4.81 -1.27
N VAL A 133 -9.15 -4.10 -1.72
CA VAL A 133 -8.68 -2.88 -1.04
C VAL A 133 -9.73 -1.77 -1.12
N GLY A 134 -10.45 -1.66 -2.24
CA GLY A 134 -11.58 -0.74 -2.40
C GLY A 134 -12.73 -1.03 -1.44
N LEU A 135 -13.05 -2.30 -1.19
CA LEU A 135 -14.04 -2.69 -0.18
C LEU A 135 -13.59 -2.30 1.24
N LEU A 136 -12.34 -2.59 1.61
CA LEU A 136 -11.79 -2.17 2.91
C LEU A 136 -11.78 -0.64 3.05
N ALA A 137 -11.57 0.10 1.96
CA ALA A 137 -11.61 1.55 1.98
C ALA A 137 -13.03 2.10 2.13
N LEU A 138 -14.04 1.44 1.55
CA LEU A 138 -15.44 1.77 1.79
C LEU A 138 -15.80 1.54 3.26
N GLU A 139 -15.35 0.44 3.87
CA GLU A 139 -15.51 0.20 5.30
C GLU A 139 -14.82 1.27 6.14
N ALA A 140 -13.58 1.64 5.80
CA ALA A 140 -12.86 2.72 6.46
C ALA A 140 -13.62 4.07 6.41
N ARG A 141 -14.24 4.39 5.25
CA ARG A 141 -15.12 5.56 5.12
C ARG A 141 -16.35 5.46 6.00
N LEU A 142 -16.97 4.30 6.08
CA LEU A 142 -18.13 4.09 6.96
C LEU A 142 -17.77 4.29 8.43
N VAL A 143 -16.59 3.85 8.85
CA VAL A 143 -16.08 4.07 10.21
C VAL A 143 -15.77 5.56 10.45
N MET A 144 -15.26 6.29 9.46
CA MET A 144 -15.03 7.75 9.58
C MET A 144 -16.31 8.53 9.91
N PHE A 145 -17.49 8.12 9.42
CA PHE A 145 -18.75 8.77 9.78
C PHE A 145 -19.06 8.72 11.28
N LEU A 146 -18.42 7.82 12.05
CA LEU A 146 -18.58 7.78 13.50
C LEU A 146 -17.95 8.97 14.23
N PHE A 147 -17.09 9.74 13.56
CA PHE A 147 -16.28 10.84 14.09
C PHE A 147 -16.64 12.23 13.50
N GLY A 148 -17.77 12.36 12.79
CA GLY A 148 -18.27 13.66 12.31
C GLY A 148 -17.95 13.97 10.84
N GLY A 149 -16.91 13.34 10.28
CA GLY A 149 -16.55 13.48 8.86
C GLY A 149 -15.87 14.82 8.54
N GLY A 150 -15.09 14.84 7.45
CA GLY A 150 -14.37 16.05 7.01
C GLY A 150 -13.06 15.77 6.28
N LEU A 151 -12.42 14.62 6.55
CA LEU A 151 -11.12 14.23 5.98
C LEU A 151 -11.25 13.20 4.83
N GLU A 152 -12.41 13.12 4.17
CA GLU A 152 -12.69 12.12 3.13
C GLU A 152 -11.79 12.28 1.90
N ASN A 153 -11.45 13.52 1.54
CA ASN A 153 -10.52 13.81 0.44
C ASN A 153 -9.11 13.31 0.76
N ALA A 154 -8.64 13.50 2.00
CA ALA A 154 -7.36 13.00 2.46
C ALA A 154 -7.33 11.46 2.42
N LEU A 155 -8.40 10.79 2.87
CA LEU A 155 -8.51 9.33 2.78
C LEU A 155 -8.47 8.84 1.32
N THR A 156 -9.11 9.56 0.40
CA THR A 156 -9.12 9.19 -1.02
C THR A 156 -7.73 9.30 -1.64
N GLY A 157 -7.02 10.40 -1.38
CA GLY A 157 -5.64 10.58 -1.83
C GLY A 157 -4.71 9.50 -1.28
N GLN A 158 -4.84 9.17 0.01
CA GLN A 158 -4.05 8.12 0.66
C GLN A 158 -4.36 6.74 0.09
N LEU A 159 -5.64 6.44 -0.15
CA LEU A 159 -6.07 5.16 -0.72
C LEU A 159 -5.45 4.92 -2.09
N ILE A 160 -5.43 5.94 -2.95
CA ILE A 160 -4.82 5.82 -4.29
C ILE A 160 -3.33 5.52 -4.18
N ALA A 161 -2.61 6.23 -3.30
CA ALA A 161 -1.18 5.99 -3.07
C ALA A 161 -0.92 4.58 -2.52
N VAL A 162 -1.68 4.15 -1.51
CA VAL A 162 -1.60 2.81 -0.92
C VAL A 162 -1.87 1.73 -1.96
N MET A 163 -2.91 1.89 -2.77
CA MET A 163 -3.28 0.94 -3.81
C MET A 163 -2.21 0.86 -4.90
N ALA A 164 -1.65 2.01 -5.32
CA ALA A 164 -0.56 2.07 -6.29
C ALA A 164 0.70 1.36 -5.77
N ASN A 165 1.07 1.59 -4.51
CA ASN A 165 2.20 0.90 -3.87
C ASN A 165 1.96 -0.62 -3.76
N ALA A 166 0.75 -1.02 -3.37
CA ALA A 166 0.36 -2.42 -3.27
C ALA A 166 0.42 -3.14 -4.63
N ILE A 167 0.08 -2.47 -5.74
CA ILE A 167 0.22 -3.03 -7.09
C ILE A 167 1.68 -3.35 -7.41
N VAL A 168 2.61 -2.44 -7.10
CA VAL A 168 4.05 -2.67 -7.34
C VAL A 168 4.54 -3.86 -6.53
N VAL A 169 4.22 -3.93 -5.24
CA VAL A 169 4.58 -5.07 -4.39
C VAL A 169 4.03 -6.37 -4.93
N MET A 170 2.74 -6.41 -5.27
CA MET A 170 2.10 -7.57 -5.87
C MET A 170 2.81 -8.01 -7.15
N LEU A 171 3.16 -7.08 -8.04
CA LEU A 171 3.88 -7.37 -9.28
C LEU A 171 5.29 -7.92 -9.03
N ILE A 172 6.02 -7.40 -8.04
CA ILE A 172 7.33 -7.93 -7.65
C ILE A 172 7.17 -9.38 -7.18
N VAL A 173 6.26 -9.65 -6.23
CA VAL A 173 6.00 -11.01 -5.71
C VAL A 173 5.62 -11.95 -6.84
N LEU A 174 4.70 -11.51 -7.71
CA LEU A 174 4.19 -12.29 -8.83
C LEU A 174 5.29 -12.58 -9.86
N SER A 175 6.19 -11.62 -10.11
CA SER A 175 7.35 -11.81 -10.99
C SER A 175 8.39 -12.76 -10.40
N LEU A 176 8.65 -12.71 -9.09
CA LEU A 176 9.62 -13.60 -8.44
C LEU A 176 9.05 -15.02 -8.31
N SER A 177 7.74 -15.15 -8.07
CA SER A 177 7.05 -16.44 -7.94
C SER A 177 7.09 -17.29 -9.22
N THR A 178 7.51 -16.74 -10.36
CA THR A 178 7.75 -17.54 -11.57
C THR A 178 9.10 -18.26 -11.58
N TRP A 179 10.06 -17.82 -10.77
CA TRP A 179 11.44 -18.32 -10.73
C TRP A 179 11.74 -19.12 -9.46
N ILE A 180 11.15 -18.72 -8.33
CA ILE A 180 11.38 -19.33 -7.02
C ILE A 180 10.04 -19.71 -6.36
N ASN A 181 10.12 -20.45 -5.25
CA ASN A 181 8.96 -20.80 -4.43
C ASN A 181 8.20 -19.54 -4.00
N ASN A 182 6.85 -19.58 -3.99
CA ASN A 182 6.00 -18.44 -3.65
C ASN A 182 6.27 -17.84 -2.26
N ILE A 183 6.54 -18.67 -1.25
CA ILE A 183 6.86 -18.21 0.10
C ILE A 183 8.19 -17.45 0.08
N LEU A 184 9.21 -17.99 -0.59
CA LEU A 184 10.51 -17.32 -0.73
C LEU A 184 10.38 -16.02 -1.53
N ALA A 185 9.57 -16.00 -2.60
CA ALA A 185 9.27 -14.79 -3.36
C ALA A 185 8.67 -13.68 -2.48
N ALA A 186 7.71 -14.04 -1.63
CA ALA A 186 7.10 -13.10 -0.70
C ALA A 186 8.10 -12.59 0.35
N VAL A 187 8.90 -13.47 0.95
CA VAL A 187 9.92 -13.09 1.96
C VAL A 187 11.00 -12.18 1.34
N VAL A 188 11.52 -12.54 0.17
CA VAL A 188 12.51 -11.72 -0.54
C VAL A 188 11.92 -10.36 -0.91
N THR A 189 10.69 -10.34 -1.42
CA THR A 189 10.02 -9.07 -1.73
C THR A 189 9.78 -8.24 -0.47
N PHE A 190 9.43 -8.86 0.66
CA PHE A 190 9.26 -8.18 1.93
C PHE A 190 10.55 -7.50 2.39
N ILE A 191 11.67 -8.22 2.35
CA ILE A 191 12.98 -7.66 2.71
C ILE A 191 13.36 -6.55 1.73
N TYR A 192 13.24 -6.79 0.42
CA TYR A 192 13.60 -5.82 -0.60
C TYR A 192 12.77 -4.53 -0.50
N PHE A 193 11.44 -4.65 -0.47
CA PHE A 193 10.52 -3.51 -0.57
C PHE A 193 10.20 -2.81 0.75
N ASN A 194 10.32 -3.48 1.91
CA ASN A 194 10.06 -2.80 3.19
C ASN A 194 11.35 -2.42 3.92
N VAL A 195 12.42 -3.22 3.78
CA VAL A 195 13.67 -2.99 4.50
C VAL A 195 14.67 -2.22 3.64
N ILE A 196 15.04 -2.76 2.47
CA ILE A 196 16.11 -2.17 1.65
C ILE A 196 15.66 -0.82 1.07
N THR A 197 14.52 -0.77 0.38
CA THR A 197 14.02 0.48 -0.17
C THR A 197 13.64 1.46 0.94
N GLY A 198 13.07 1.00 2.05
CA GLY A 198 12.74 1.83 3.21
C GLY A 198 13.96 2.53 3.81
N ILE A 199 15.08 1.81 3.97
CA ILE A 199 16.36 2.39 4.41
C ILE A 199 16.87 3.40 3.38
N ILE A 200 16.87 3.06 2.09
CA ILE A 200 17.36 3.95 1.02
C ILE A 200 16.53 5.25 0.98
N THR A 201 15.21 5.17 1.03
CA THR A 201 14.32 6.33 1.06
C THR A 201 14.57 7.18 2.31
N THR A 202 14.74 6.56 3.48
CA THR A 202 15.04 7.28 4.72
C THR A 202 16.38 8.01 4.63
N LEU A 203 17.42 7.34 4.10
CA LEU A 203 18.74 7.94 3.94
C LEU A 203 18.74 9.09 2.92
N HIS A 204 17.99 8.96 1.83
CA HIS A 204 17.79 10.03 0.85
C HIS A 204 17.10 11.25 1.48
N LEU A 205 16.03 11.04 2.27
CA LEU A 205 15.37 12.13 3.00
C LEU A 205 16.31 12.85 3.98
N VAL A 206 17.14 12.10 4.72
CA VAL A 206 18.14 12.66 5.65
C VAL A 206 19.24 13.42 4.88
N ALA A 207 19.65 12.93 3.72
CA ALA A 207 20.63 13.60 2.86
C ALA A 207 20.07 14.93 2.31
N ASP A 208 18.82 14.93 1.87
CA ASP A 208 18.13 16.12 1.35
C ASP A 208 17.82 17.16 2.42
N ALA A 209 17.57 16.74 3.66
CA ALA A 209 17.42 17.63 4.81
C ALA A 209 18.72 18.37 5.18
N GLY A 210 19.84 18.13 4.48
CA GLY A 210 21.11 18.81 4.70
C GLY A 210 21.87 18.33 5.95
N VAL A 211 21.44 17.22 6.56
CA VAL A 211 22.12 16.60 7.71
C VAL A 211 23.47 16.03 7.29
N ILE A 212 23.58 15.56 6.04
CA ILE A 212 24.82 15.05 5.46
C ILE A 212 25.49 16.19 4.68
N GLY A 213 26.51 16.82 5.26
CA GLY A 213 27.24 17.94 4.65
C GLY A 213 28.10 17.59 3.42
N ASN A 214 28.12 16.33 2.98
CA ASN A 214 28.93 15.87 1.85
C ASN A 214 28.07 15.65 0.59
N THR A 215 28.31 16.46 -0.43
CA THR A 215 27.60 16.41 -1.73
C THR A 215 27.81 15.10 -2.49
N ALA A 216 28.97 14.45 -2.36
CA ALA A 216 29.22 13.15 -2.99
C ALA A 216 28.35 12.05 -2.38
N VAL A 217 28.19 12.07 -1.04
CA VAL A 217 27.34 11.10 -0.32
C VAL A 217 25.87 11.31 -0.69
N ARG A 218 25.43 12.57 -0.80
CA ARG A 218 24.08 12.91 -1.29
C ARG A 218 23.83 12.34 -2.69
N ASN A 219 24.72 12.60 -3.64
CA ASN A 219 24.58 12.09 -5.01
C ASN A 219 24.51 10.56 -5.07
N VAL A 220 25.24 9.85 -4.21
CA VAL A 220 25.15 8.38 -4.13
C VAL A 220 23.76 7.95 -3.67
N PHE A 221 23.21 8.58 -2.63
CA PHE A 221 21.86 8.25 -2.16
C PHE A 221 20.78 8.64 -3.15
N ASP A 222 20.96 9.71 -3.91
CA ASP A 222 20.04 10.09 -4.98
C ASP A 222 20.01 9.01 -6.08
N VAL A 223 21.18 8.54 -6.53
CA VAL A 223 21.26 7.45 -7.51
C VAL A 223 20.63 6.16 -6.96
N LEU A 224 20.88 5.83 -5.70
CA LEU A 224 20.29 4.64 -5.06
C LEU A 224 18.76 4.77 -4.94
N TYR A 225 18.24 5.95 -4.63
CA TYR A 225 16.80 6.22 -4.53
C TYR A 225 16.08 5.98 -5.87
N TRP A 226 16.69 6.38 -6.98
CA TRP A 226 16.17 6.15 -8.33
C TRP A 226 16.47 4.74 -8.87
N LEU A 227 17.26 3.92 -8.19
CA LEU A 227 17.50 2.53 -8.60
C LEU A 227 16.41 1.59 -8.07
N VAL A 228 15.75 1.96 -6.98
CA VAL A 228 14.79 1.11 -6.28
C VAL A 228 13.35 1.61 -6.45
N PRO A 229 12.35 0.70 -6.37
CA PRO A 229 10.96 1.13 -6.33
C PRO A 229 10.67 1.79 -4.99
N HIS A 230 10.53 3.11 -4.98
CA HIS A 230 10.13 3.88 -3.80
C HIS A 230 8.61 4.04 -3.73
N GLN A 231 8.11 4.25 -2.51
CA GLN A 231 6.67 4.34 -2.24
C GLN A 231 6.14 5.72 -2.65
N LEU A 232 4.97 5.73 -3.28
CA LEU A 232 4.21 6.96 -3.49
C LEU A 232 3.63 7.44 -2.15
N VAL A 233 3.81 8.71 -1.87
CA VAL A 233 3.32 9.40 -0.67
C VAL A 233 2.21 10.36 -1.06
N SER A 234 1.07 10.26 -0.39
CA SER A 234 -0.05 11.19 -0.59
C SER A 234 0.17 12.52 0.14
N SER A 235 -0.36 13.61 -0.42
CA SER A 235 -0.43 14.91 0.30
C SER A 235 -1.22 14.80 1.60
N ALA A 236 -2.17 13.87 1.68
CA ALA A 236 -2.99 13.60 2.84
C ALA A 236 -2.18 13.41 4.14
N VAL A 237 -1.01 12.78 4.07
CA VAL A 237 -0.14 12.56 5.25
C VAL A 237 0.44 13.88 5.76
N ARG A 238 0.87 14.75 4.84
CA ARG A 238 1.41 16.07 5.18
C ARG A 238 0.30 17.01 5.64
N ASP A 239 -0.87 16.99 5.00
CA ASP A 239 -2.02 17.80 5.39
C ASP A 239 -2.49 17.43 6.81
N LEU A 240 -2.50 16.13 7.16
CA LEU A 240 -2.80 15.65 8.50
C LEU A 240 -1.77 16.13 9.53
N ALA A 241 -0.47 16.01 9.21
CA ALA A 241 0.59 16.46 10.10
C ALA A 241 0.61 17.99 10.29
N GLN A 242 0.27 18.76 9.25
CA GLN A 242 0.10 20.21 9.36
C GLN A 242 -1.05 20.57 10.29
N ALA A 243 -2.19 19.87 10.18
CA ALA A 243 -3.34 20.08 11.05
C ALA A 243 -2.99 19.76 12.53
N GLU A 244 -2.24 18.69 12.78
CA GLU A 244 -1.78 18.33 14.13
C GLU A 244 -0.84 19.39 14.74
N ILE A 245 0.12 19.90 13.95
CA ILE A 245 1.08 20.93 14.40
C ILE A 245 0.41 22.29 14.66
N GLN A 246 -0.60 22.66 13.86
CA GLN A 246 -1.36 23.89 14.08
C GLN A 246 -2.11 23.85 15.42
N MET A 247 -2.62 22.68 15.82
CA MET A 247 -3.29 22.49 17.10
C MET A 247 -2.35 22.43 18.30
N SER A 248 -1.10 21.97 18.12
CA SER A 248 -0.12 21.87 19.20
C SER A 248 0.58 23.19 19.56
N GLY A 249 0.16 24.34 19.01
CA GLY A 249 0.64 25.66 19.41
C GLY A 249 1.83 26.22 18.63
N GLY A 250 2.14 25.73 17.42
CA GLY A 250 2.83 26.48 16.35
C GLY A 250 4.32 26.88 16.50
N VAL A 251 4.96 26.76 17.68
CA VAL A 251 6.31 27.34 17.92
C VAL A 251 7.49 26.50 17.37
N GLN A 252 7.30 25.22 17.00
CA GLN A 252 8.33 24.37 16.34
C GLN A 252 7.97 23.95 14.90
N SER A 253 7.18 24.79 14.22
CA SER A 253 6.41 24.50 13.01
C SER A 253 7.19 24.06 11.78
N ASN A 254 8.42 24.54 11.55
CA ASN A 254 9.15 24.21 10.32
C ASN A 254 10.03 22.96 10.41
N GLN A 255 10.54 22.60 11.61
CA GLN A 255 11.41 21.43 11.76
C GLN A 255 10.62 20.12 11.88
N ALA A 256 9.46 20.14 12.56
CA ALA A 256 8.58 18.97 12.66
C ALA A 256 7.89 18.64 11.33
N LEU A 257 7.64 19.64 10.48
CA LEU A 257 7.08 19.41 9.14
C LEU A 257 8.12 18.94 8.13
N ALA A 258 9.39 19.30 8.34
CA ALA A 258 10.51 18.85 7.52
C ALA A 258 10.82 17.35 7.67
N SER A 259 10.43 16.73 8.80
CA SER A 259 10.53 15.28 8.99
C SER A 259 9.39 14.49 8.35
N VAL A 260 8.32 15.17 7.89
CA VAL A 260 7.21 14.53 7.18
C VAL A 260 7.52 14.50 5.68
N PRO A 261 7.55 13.32 5.04
CA PRO A 261 7.84 13.19 3.61
C PRO A 261 6.96 14.10 2.75
N ALA A 262 7.56 14.70 1.72
CA ALA A 262 6.80 15.48 0.76
C ALA A 262 5.86 14.58 -0.06
N PRO A 263 4.72 15.11 -0.54
CA PRO A 263 3.88 14.38 -1.48
C PRO A 263 4.68 14.04 -2.74
N SER A 264 4.42 12.85 -3.30
CA SER A 264 5.10 12.38 -4.50
C SER A 264 4.90 13.32 -5.67
N GLY A 265 6.01 13.69 -6.30
CA GLY A 265 6.03 14.56 -7.47
C GLY A 265 5.78 13.80 -8.78
N PRO A 266 5.72 14.51 -9.91
CA PRO A 266 5.58 13.90 -11.24
C PRO A 266 6.69 12.89 -11.57
N GLY A 267 7.90 13.11 -11.05
CA GLY A 267 9.04 12.20 -11.21
C GLY A 267 8.81 10.84 -10.54
N ASP A 268 8.34 10.85 -9.28
CA ASP A 268 8.03 9.62 -8.55
C ASP A 268 6.90 8.84 -9.23
N ILE A 269 5.87 9.55 -9.74
CA ILE A 269 4.77 8.93 -10.49
C ILE A 269 5.28 8.30 -11.79
N ALA A 270 6.12 9.00 -12.55
CA ALA A 270 6.69 8.45 -13.78
C ALA A 270 7.54 7.20 -13.50
N TRP A 271 8.32 7.22 -12.42
CA TRP A 271 9.12 6.08 -11.98
C TRP A 271 8.26 4.91 -11.49
N TRP A 272 7.17 5.19 -10.79
CA TRP A 272 6.18 4.17 -10.42
C TRP A 272 5.58 3.50 -11.66
N VAL A 273 5.16 4.29 -12.66
CA VAL A 273 4.62 3.76 -13.93
C VAL A 273 5.67 2.88 -14.62
N PHE A 274 6.91 3.37 -14.71
CA PHE A 274 8.03 2.60 -15.26
C PHE A 274 8.21 1.27 -14.52
N THR A 275 8.23 1.30 -13.19
CA THR A 275 8.36 0.12 -12.32
C THR A 275 7.25 -0.90 -12.58
N VAL A 276 5.99 -0.44 -12.68
CA VAL A 276 4.84 -1.30 -13.02
C VAL A 276 5.06 -2.00 -14.36
N PHE A 277 5.49 -1.26 -15.39
CA PHE A 277 5.78 -1.84 -16.71
C PHE A 277 6.94 -2.82 -16.69
N VAL A 278 8.02 -2.53 -15.96
CA VAL A 278 9.18 -3.41 -15.83
C VAL A 278 8.76 -4.73 -15.19
N PHE A 279 8.08 -4.71 -14.05
CA PHE A 279 7.68 -5.96 -13.39
C PHE A 279 6.61 -6.72 -14.17
N ALA A 280 5.65 -6.03 -14.82
CA ALA A 280 4.71 -6.69 -15.72
C ALA A 280 5.42 -7.34 -16.93
N ALA A 281 6.45 -6.70 -17.49
CA ALA A 281 7.26 -7.26 -18.56
C ALA A 281 8.10 -8.46 -18.09
N LEU A 282 8.64 -8.42 -16.87
CA LEU A 282 9.36 -9.55 -16.26
C LEU A 282 8.46 -10.77 -16.09
N VAL A 283 7.21 -10.58 -15.68
CA VAL A 283 6.20 -11.65 -15.60
C VAL A 283 5.97 -12.28 -16.98
N TYR A 284 5.75 -11.45 -18.00
CA TYR A 284 5.57 -11.92 -19.37
C TYR A 284 6.80 -12.69 -19.87
N TYR A 285 7.99 -12.15 -19.63
CA TYR A 285 9.24 -12.75 -20.05
C TYR A 285 9.48 -14.12 -19.37
N ALA A 286 9.18 -14.23 -18.08
CA ALA A 286 9.31 -15.47 -17.34
C ALA A 286 8.36 -16.56 -17.88
N VAL A 287 7.11 -16.19 -18.16
CA VAL A 287 6.13 -17.09 -18.81
C VAL A 287 6.60 -17.50 -20.22
N ARG A 288 7.20 -16.58 -20.98
CA ARG A 288 7.71 -16.86 -22.32
C ARG A 288 8.88 -17.84 -22.31
N ARG A 289 9.79 -17.76 -21.34
CA ARG A 289 10.99 -18.61 -21.29
C ARG A 289 10.77 -20.00 -20.70
N ARG A 290 9.71 -20.21 -19.91
CA ARG A 290 9.40 -21.56 -19.41
C ARG A 290 9.13 -22.49 -20.59
N GLN A 291 9.93 -23.55 -20.69
CA GLN A 291 9.64 -24.70 -21.51
C GLN A 291 8.52 -25.47 -20.79
N VAL A 292 7.40 -25.63 -21.47
CA VAL A 292 6.18 -26.30 -21.02
C VAL A 292 5.80 -27.27 -22.12
#